data_AF-A0A417HE22-F1
#
_entry.id   AF-A0A417HE22-F1
#
_cell.length_a   1.000
_cell.length_b   1.000
_cell.length_c   1.000
_cell.angle_alpha   90.00
_cell.angle_beta   90.00
_cell.angle_gamma   90.00
#
_symmetry.space_group_name_H-M   'P 1'
#
loop_
_entity.id
_entity.type
_entity.pdbx_description
1 polymer ?
#
loop_
_entity_poly.entity_id
_entity_poly.type
_entity_poly.pdbx_seq_one_letter_code
_entity_poly.pdbx_strand_id
1 'polypeptide(L)' 'MELRLTDREVLALYRMLLRWEKTGRLAPREVEEEQLLWDFQCLLEKELEPVNEEVTGRWREE' A
#
# COMPACT_ATOMS: atom_id res chain seq x y z
N MET A 1 6.50 -7.46 12.87
CA MET A 1 7.63 -6.77 12.23
C MET A 1 7.55 -5.29 12.57
N GLU A 2 8.68 -4.62 12.87
CA GLU A 2 8.71 -3.16 13.09
C GLU A 2 9.00 -2.45 11.76
N LEU A 3 8.07 -1.61 11.29
CA LEU A 3 8.27 -0.74 10.14
C LEU A 3 9.10 0.47 10.56
N ARG A 4 10.36 0.50 10.13
CA ARG A 4 11.26 1.63 10.36
C ARG A 4 11.18 2.57 9.17
N LEU A 5 10.37 3.61 9.30
CA LEU A 5 10.25 4.67 8.31
C LEU A 5 11.18 5.83 8.67
N THR A 6 11.71 6.48 7.64
CA THR A 6 12.38 7.78 7.75
C THR A 6 11.35 8.89 7.99
N ASP A 7 11.77 10.03 8.52
CA ASP A 7 10.87 11.20 8.74
C ASP A 7 10.13 11.61 7.46
N ARG A 8 10.76 11.46 6.30
CA ARG A 8 10.16 11.77 5.00
C ARG A 8 9.06 10.78 4.62
N GLU A 9 9.29 9.48 4.82
CA GLU A 9 8.31 8.43 4.55
C GLU A 9 7.14 8.51 5.52
N VAL A 10 7.39 8.84 6.80
CA VAL A 10 6.31 9.09 7.77
C VAL A 10 5.41 10.24 7.31
N LEU A 11 6.00 11.33 6.82
CA LEU A 11 5.23 12.47 6.33
C LEU A 11 4.47 12.13 5.04
N ALA A 12 5.07 11.36 4.13
CA ALA A 12 4.43 10.86 2.92
C ALA A 12 3.22 9.96 3.27
N LEU A 13 3.42 8.99 4.18
CA LEU A 13 2.36 8.12 4.67
C LEU A 13 1.21 8.91 5.31
N TYR A 14 1.54 9.87 6.18
CA TYR A 14 0.55 10.72 6.83
C TYR A 14 -0.33 11.47 5.81
N ARG A 15 0.29 12.05 4.77
CA ARG A 15 -0.44 12.74 3.69
C ARG A 15 -1.34 11.80 2.91
N MET A 16 -0.86 10.60 2.59
CA MET A 16 -1.64 9.57 1.90
C MET A 16 -2.86 9.15 2.72
N LEU A 17 -2.68 8.87 4.01
CA LEU A 17 -3.76 8.48 4.92
C LEU A 17 -4.80 9.59 5.08
N LEU A 18 -4.38 10.85 5.23
CA LEU A 18 -5.28 11.99 5.34
C LEU A 18 -6.13 12.17 4.07
N ARG A 19 -5.56 11.93 2.89
CA ARG A 19 -6.32 11.99 1.63
C ARG A 19 -7.24 10.79 1.49
N TRP A 20 -6.80 9.61 1.89
CA TRP A 20 -7.61 8.40 1.89
C TRP A 20 -8.85 8.56 2.77
N GLU A 21 -8.70 9.07 3.99
CA GLU A 21 -9.82 9.34 4.90
C GLU A 21 -10.88 10.24 4.25
N LYS A 22 -10.44 11.26 3.50
CA LYS A 22 -11.35 12.23 2.84
C LYS A 22 -11.99 11.71 1.57
N THR A 23 -11.32 10.85 0.82
CA THR A 23 -11.71 10.48 -0.56
C THR A 23 -12.11 9.02 -0.72
N GLY A 24 -11.85 8.18 0.29
CA GLY A 24 -11.98 6.73 0.22
C GLY A 24 -10.97 6.05 -0.72
N ARG A 25 -10.05 6.81 -1.34
CA ARG A 25 -9.07 6.29 -2.29
C ARG A 25 -7.64 6.51 -1.81
N LEU A 26 -6.86 5.43 -1.75
CA LEU A 26 -5.42 5.48 -1.48
C LEU A 26 -4.70 5.77 -2.80
N ALA A 27 -4.51 7.05 -3.10
CA ALA A 27 -3.87 7.51 -4.32
C ALA A 27 -2.59 8.32 -3.99
N PRO A 28 -1.41 7.82 -4.40
CA PRO A 28 -0.17 8.61 -4.32
C PRO A 28 -0.23 9.77 -5.32
N ARG A 29 0.44 10.88 -4.99
CA ARG A 29 0.54 12.08 -5.82
C ARG A 29 1.97 12.48 -6.13
N GLU A 30 2.91 12.04 -5.31
CA GLU A 30 4.35 12.32 -5.43
C GLU A 30 5.10 10.99 -5.60
N VAL A 31 6.31 11.06 -6.16
CA VAL A 31 7.15 9.87 -6.40
C VAL A 31 7.47 9.15 -5.10
N GLU A 32 7.70 9.89 -4.02
CA GLU A 32 7.97 9.32 -2.70
C GLU A 32 6.77 8.52 -2.14
N GLU A 33 5.55 8.98 -2.41
CA GLU A 33 4.33 8.29 -1.99
C GLU A 33 4.10 7.02 -2.81
N GLU A 34 4.42 7.07 -4.11
CA GLU A 34 4.34 5.92 -5.00
C GLU A 34 5.35 4.83 -4.61
N GLN A 35 6.61 5.22 -4.36
CA GLN A 35 7.65 4.31 -3.89
C GLN A 35 7.28 3.68 -2.54
N LEU A 36 6.78 4.49 -1.61
CA LEU A 36 6.37 4.00 -0.30
C LEU A 36 5.19 3.03 -0.38
N LEU A 37 4.21 3.29 -1.26
CA LEU A 37 3.11 2.37 -1.50
C LEU A 37 3.59 1.03 -2.06
N TRP A 38 4.52 1.07 -3.02
CA TRP A 38 5.13 -0.12 -3.60
C TRP A 38 5.89 -0.95 -2.55
N ASP A 39 6.69 -0.29 -1.72
CA ASP A 39 7.46 -0.95 -0.66
C ASP A 39 6.52 -1.63 0.35
N PHE A 40 5.40 -0.99 0.70
CA PHE A 40 4.37 -1.60 1.53
C PHE A 40 3.68 -2.79 0.84
N GLN A 41 3.38 -2.70 -0.45
CA GLN A 41 2.80 -3.82 -1.20
C GLN A 41 3.73 -5.03 -1.21
N CYS A 42 5.01 -4.84 -1.57
CA CYS A 42 5.99 -5.92 -1.56
C CYS A 42 6.18 -6.54 -0.17
N LEU A 43 6.14 -5.71 0.88
CA LEU A 43 6.23 -6.20 2.25
C LEU A 43 5.02 -7.01 2.64
N LEU A 44 3.82 -6.50 2.38
CA LEU A 44 2.57 -7.20 2.66
C LEU A 44 2.46 -8.49 1.85
N GLU A 45 2.83 -8.50 0.57
CA GLU A 45 2.85 -9.70 -0.26
C GLU A 45 3.76 -10.79 0.30
N LYS A 46 4.98 -10.43 0.72
CA LYS A 46 5.92 -11.36 1.35
C LYS A 46 5.41 -11.91 2.68
N GLU A 47 4.77 -11.06 3.48
CA GLU A 47 4.20 -11.46 4.77
C GLU A 47 2.88 -12.24 4.59
N LEU A 48 2.19 -12.08 3.45
CA LEU A 48 0.88 -12.69 3.16
C LEU A 48 0.94 -13.87 2.18
N GLU A 49 2.10 -14.40 1.81
CA GLU A 49 2.16 -15.63 1.00
C GLU A 49 1.70 -16.87 1.79
N PRO A 50 0.79 -17.72 1.25
CA PRO A 50 0.17 -17.64 -0.06
C PRO A 50 -1.15 -16.86 0.01
N VAL A 51 -1.29 -15.89 -0.90
CA VAL A 51 -2.55 -15.21 -1.14
C VAL A 51 -3.58 -16.27 -1.51
N ASN A 52 -4.60 -16.45 -0.67
CA ASN A 52 -5.71 -17.33 -0.98
C ASN A 52 -6.27 -16.90 -2.35
N GLU A 53 -6.25 -17.80 -3.33
CA GLU A 53 -6.76 -17.55 -4.68
C GLU A 53 -8.24 -17.12 -4.67
N GLU A 54 -8.97 -17.40 -3.59
CA GLU A 54 -10.32 -16.89 -3.35
C GLU A 54 -10.39 -15.37 -3.12
N VAL A 55 -9.34 -14.76 -2.56
CA VAL A 55 -9.27 -13.32 -2.25
C VAL A 55 -8.73 -12.52 -3.44
N THR A 56 -7.83 -13.09 -4.23
CA THR A 56 -7.31 -12.42 -5.45
C THR A 56 -8.29 -12.37 -6.59
N GLY A 57 -9.44 -13.06 -6.48
CA GLY A 57 -10.53 -12.95 -7.43
C GLY A 57 -9.99 -12.92 -8.86
N ARG A 58 -9.09 -13.86 -9.19
CA ARG A 58 -8.62 -14.07 -10.56
C ARG A 58 -9.89 -14.07 -11.40
N TRP A 59 -10.01 -13.02 -12.20
CA TRP A 59 -11.09 -12.74 -13.09
C TRP A 59 -11.64 -14.05 -13.65
N ARG A 60 -12.83 -14.45 -13.15
CA ARG A 60 -13.70 -15.33 -13.92
C ARG A 60 -14.17 -14.51 -15.11
N GLU A 61 -13.37 -14.52 -16.16
CA GLU A 61 -13.89 -14.47 -17.51
C GLU A 61 -13.59 -15.84 -18.12
N GLU A 62 -14.68 -16.63 -18.17
CA GLU A 62 -15.01 -17.79 -19.02
C GLU A 62 -13.99 -18.92 -19.21
#